data_AF-A0A353RBB1-F1
#
_entry.id   AF-A0A353RBB1-F1
#
_cell.length_a   1.000
_cell.length_b   1.000
_cell.length_c   1.000
_cell.angle_alpha   90.00
_cell.angle_beta   90.00
_cell.angle_gamma   90.00
#
_symmetry.space_group_name_H-M   'P 1'
#
loop_
_entity.id
_entity.type
_entity.pdbx_description
1 polymer ?
#
loop_
_entity_poly.entity_id
_entity_poly.type
_entity_poly.pdbx_seq_one_letter_code
_entity_poly.pdbx_strand_id
1 'polypeptide(L)'
;VKVILGFVILALSLKFLSTADQVYQWGILGRDVFLALWIVVFSLLGFYLLGKIRFRYDSPMDHVGVFRFSLAIAVFSFVVYLIPGMWGAPLKAISGYLPP
;
A
#
# COMPACT_ATOMS: atom_id res chain seq x y z
N VAL A 1 -10.61 -9.41 -8.66
CA VAL A 1 -10.15 -8.08 -9.15
C VAL A 1 -10.72 -6.92 -8.32
N LYS A 2 -12.03 -6.91 -8.01
CA LYS A 2 -12.68 -5.83 -7.23
C LYS A 2 -11.94 -5.46 -5.92
N VAL A 3 -11.55 -6.45 -5.13
CA VAL A 3 -10.84 -6.22 -3.86
C VAL A 3 -9.45 -5.61 -4.09
N ILE A 4 -8.70 -6.10 -5.09
CA ILE A 4 -7.38 -5.55 -5.47
C ILE A 4 -7.52 -4.07 -5.82
N LEU A 5 -8.52 -3.71 -6.62
CA LEU A 5 -8.81 -2.32 -6.95
C LEU A 5 -9.18 -1.50 -5.70
N GLY A 6 -9.92 -2.08 -4.76
CA GLY A 6 -10.24 -1.44 -3.48
C GLY A 6 -8.99 -1.04 -2.69
N PHE A 7 -8.00 -1.94 -2.57
CA PHE A 7 -6.72 -1.62 -1.92
C PHE A 7 -5.94 -0.53 -2.65
N VAL A 8 -5.89 -0.60 -3.99
CA VAL A 8 -5.19 0.40 -4.81
C VAL A 8 -5.85 1.78 -4.68
N ILE A 9 -7.18 1.83 -4.76
CA ILE A 9 -7.94 3.07 -4.58
C ILE A 9 -7.71 3.62 -3.18
N LEU A 10 -7.76 2.79 -2.14
CA LEU A 10 -7.48 3.23 -0.76
C LEU A 10 -6.08 3.86 -0.63
N ALA A 11 -5.05 3.21 -1.17
CA ALA A 11 -3.68 3.76 -1.16
C ALA A 11 -3.58 5.10 -1.90
N LEU A 12 -4.23 5.23 -3.05
CA LEU A 12 -4.26 6.48 -3.82
C LEU A 12 -5.07 7.57 -3.11
N SER A 13 -6.20 7.23 -2.48
CA SER A 13 -7.00 8.16 -1.67
C SER A 13 -6.20 8.72 -0.49
N LEU A 14 -5.34 7.92 0.15
CA LEU A 14 -4.44 8.42 1.21
C LEU A 14 -3.51 9.52 0.70
N LYS A 15 -3.05 9.45 -0.56
CA LYS A 15 -2.21 10.52 -1.15
C LYS A 15 -2.98 11.83 -1.24
N PHE A 16 -4.24 11.77 -1.68
CA PHE A 16 -5.10 12.96 -1.73
C PHE A 16 -5.39 13.51 -0.34
N LEU A 17 -5.60 12.62 0.64
CA LEU A 17 -5.81 13.01 2.03
C LEU A 17 -4.57 13.71 2.62
N SER A 18 -3.36 13.21 2.35
CA SER A 18 -2.13 13.90 2.78
C SER A 18 -1.93 15.25 2.08
N THR A 19 -2.34 15.38 0.82
CA THR A 19 -2.34 16.68 0.14
C THR A 19 -3.30 17.66 0.84
N ALA A 20 -4.49 17.21 1.24
CA ALA A 20 -5.43 18.02 2.01
C ALA A 20 -4.87 18.39 3.40
N ASP A 21 -4.27 17.43 4.12
CA ASP A 21 -3.63 17.66 5.42
C ASP A 21 -2.57 18.77 5.36
N GLN A 22 -1.75 18.77 4.31
CA GLN A 22 -0.75 19.82 4.07
C GLN A 22 -1.39 21.17 3.74
N VAL A 23 -2.44 21.21 2.92
CA VAL A 23 -3.12 22.47 2.56
C VAL A 23 -3.80 23.09 3.78
N TYR A 24 -4.46 22.28 4.61
CA TYR A 24 -5.18 22.72 5.80
C TYR A 24 -4.30 22.73 7.07
N GLN A 25 -3.02 22.39 6.97
CA GLN A 25 -2.05 22.38 8.06
C GLN A 25 -2.53 21.58 9.29
N TRP A 26 -3.17 20.43 9.05
CA TRP A 26 -3.67 19.56 10.12
C TRP A 26 -2.52 18.89 10.89
N GLY A 27 -1.44 18.52 10.22
CA GLY A 27 -0.27 17.89 10.84
C GLY A 27 -0.51 16.45 11.30
N ILE A 28 -1.58 15.81 10.83
CA ILE A 28 -1.97 14.44 11.22
C ILE A 28 -1.30 13.43 10.28
N LEU A 29 -1.16 13.77 9.00
CA LEU A 29 -0.60 12.93 7.94
C LEU A 29 0.79 13.39 7.52
N GLY A 30 1.70 13.41 8.49
CA GLY A 30 3.13 13.55 8.22
C GLY A 30 3.68 12.36 7.41
N ARG A 31 4.89 12.53 6.87
CA ARG A 31 5.58 11.53 6.04
C ARG A 31 5.61 10.14 6.67
N ASP A 32 5.92 10.05 7.97
CA ASP A 32 6.05 8.77 8.68
C ASP A 32 4.72 8.04 8.81
N VAL A 33 3.65 8.79 9.16
CA VAL A 33 2.29 8.25 9.28
C VAL A 33 1.76 7.81 7.92
N PHE A 34 2.00 8.62 6.88
CA PHE A 34 1.65 8.29 5.51
C PHE A 34 2.33 7.00 5.05
N LEU A 35 3.64 6.88 5.27
CA LEU A 35 4.42 5.69 4.92
C LEU A 35 3.96 4.46 5.71
N ALA A 36 3.69 4.60 7.00
CA ALA A 36 3.18 3.52 7.83
C ALA A 36 1.84 2.99 7.30
N LEU A 37 0.90 3.88 6.95
CA LEU A 37 -0.38 3.50 6.35
C LEU A 37 -0.19 2.80 5.00
N TRP A 38 0.69 3.32 4.15
CA TRP A 38 1.00 2.68 2.87
C TRP A 38 1.59 1.27 3.04
N ILE A 39 2.57 1.12 3.93
CA ILE A 39 3.18 -0.19 4.25
C ILE A 39 2.11 -1.19 4.68
N VAL A 40 1.19 -0.79 5.57
CA VAL A 40 0.11 -1.67 6.06
C VAL A 40 -0.86 -2.03 4.93
N VAL A 41 -1.33 -1.04 4.15
CA VAL A 41 -2.29 -1.27 3.05
C VAL A 41 -1.71 -2.20 1.99
N PHE A 42 -0.47 -1.98 1.55
CA PHE A 42 0.19 -2.83 0.56
C PHE A 42 0.56 -4.21 1.13
N SER A 43 0.91 -4.33 2.41
CA SER A 43 1.13 -5.63 3.05
C SER A 43 -0.14 -6.47 3.08
N LEU A 44 -1.28 -5.86 3.44
CA LEU A 44 -2.58 -6.53 3.40
C LEU A 44 -2.97 -6.93 1.97
N LEU A 45 -2.68 -6.10 0.98
CA LEU A 45 -2.85 -6.46 -0.43
C LEU A 45 -1.98 -7.67 -0.81
N GLY A 46 -0.72 -7.72 -0.39
CA GLY A 46 0.17 -8.87 -0.62
C GLY A 46 -0.39 -10.16 -0.01
N PHE A 47 -0.85 -10.12 1.24
CA PHE A 47 -1.48 -11.28 1.90
C PHE A 47 -2.81 -11.68 1.24
N TYR A 48 -3.59 -10.72 0.75
CA TYR A 48 -4.79 -10.99 -0.03
C TYR A 48 -4.47 -11.70 -1.36
N LEU A 49 -3.42 -11.27 -2.07
CA LEU A 49 -2.98 -11.91 -3.32
C LEU A 49 -2.49 -13.34 -3.11
N LEU A 50 -1.86 -13.62 -1.96
CA LEU A 50 -1.49 -14.98 -1.55
C LEU A 50 -2.68 -15.83 -1.07
N GLY A 51 -3.90 -15.27 -1.01
CA GLY A 51 -5.11 -15.98 -0.58
C GLY A 51 -5.16 -16.28 0.92
N LYS A 52 -4.29 -15.63 1.72
CA LYS A 52 -4.28 -15.72 3.19
C LYS A 52 -5.43 -14.92 3.82
N ILE A 53 -5.80 -13.80 3.20
CA ILE A 53 -6.98 -13.01 3.55
C ILE A 53 -8.04 -13.27 2.48
N ARG A 54 -9.27 -13.57 2.89
CA ARG A 54 -10.40 -13.85 2.00
C ARG A 54 -11.62 -13.09 2.52
N PHE A 55 -12.35 -12.40 1.65
CA PHE A 55 -13.59 -11.74 2.03
C PHE A 55 -14.79 -12.67 1.83
N ARG A 56 -15.92 -12.39 2.50
CA ARG A 56 -17.14 -13.24 2.48
C ARG A 56 -17.67 -13.55 1.08
N TYR A 57 -17.43 -12.66 0.12
CA TYR A 57 -17.90 -12.79 -1.25
C TYR A 57 -16.85 -13.35 -2.21
N ASP A 58 -15.69 -13.80 -1.70
CA ASP A 58 -14.66 -14.45 -2.51
C ASP A 58 -14.89 -15.96 -2.55
N SER A 59 -14.82 -16.53 -3.74
CA SER A 59 -14.85 -17.99 -3.93
C SER A 59 -13.64 -18.65 -3.26
N PRO A 60 -13.79 -19.88 -2.72
CA PRO A 60 -12.66 -20.63 -2.18
C PRO A 60 -11.59 -20.83 -3.25
N MET A 61 -10.33 -20.64 -2.84
CA MET A 61 -9.17 -20.71 -3.74
C MET A 61 -8.21 -21.75 -3.19
N ASP A 62 -8.11 -22.88 -3.89
CA ASP A 62 -7.29 -24.03 -3.45
C ASP A 62 -5.81 -23.81 -3.77
N HIS A 63 -5.50 -23.10 -4.86
CA HIS A 63 -4.15 -22.84 -5.32
C HIS A 63 -3.97 -21.37 -5.73
N VAL A 64 -2.79 -20.81 -5.45
CA VAL A 64 -2.41 -19.46 -5.92
C VAL A 64 -1.81 -19.59 -7.32
N GLY A 65 -2.46 -18.99 -8.32
CA GLY A 65 -1.92 -18.99 -9.68
C GLY A 65 -0.61 -18.19 -9.81
N VAL A 66 0.27 -18.58 -10.73
CA VAL A 66 1.59 -17.99 -10.95
C VAL A 66 1.54 -16.47 -11.12
N PHE A 67 0.56 -15.95 -11.87
CA PHE A 67 0.38 -14.51 -12.07
C PHE A 67 0.03 -13.75 -10.77
N ARG A 68 -0.81 -14.33 -9.91
CA ARG A 68 -1.13 -13.73 -8.60
C ARG A 68 0.06 -13.78 -7.67
N PHE A 69 0.83 -14.85 -7.73
CA PHE A 69 2.04 -15.01 -6.95
C PHE A 69 3.13 -14.01 -7.36
N SER A 70 3.38 -13.83 -8.66
CA SER A 70 4.34 -12.83 -9.15
C SER A 70 3.91 -11.41 -8.78
N LEU A 71 2.61 -11.10 -8.84
CA LEU A 71 2.08 -9.83 -8.38
C LEU A 71 2.28 -9.63 -6.87
N ALA A 72 2.07 -10.67 -6.06
CA ALA A 72 2.33 -10.62 -4.62
C ALA A 72 3.81 -10.31 -4.33
N ILE A 73 4.75 -10.94 -5.06
CA ILE A 73 6.18 -10.65 -4.95
C ILE A 73 6.44 -9.17 -5.26
N ALA A 74 5.89 -8.64 -6.36
CA ALA A 74 6.07 -7.23 -6.71
C ALA A 74 5.55 -6.29 -5.61
N VAL A 75 4.38 -6.60 -5.04
CA VAL A 75 3.79 -5.82 -3.94
C VAL A 75 4.64 -5.89 -2.67
N PHE A 76 5.15 -7.06 -2.28
CA PHE A 76 6.00 -7.19 -1.10
C PHE A 76 7.36 -6.53 -1.29
N SER A 77 7.97 -6.63 -2.48
CA SER A 77 9.18 -5.88 -2.82
C SER A 77 8.96 -4.38 -2.70
N PHE A 78 7.80 -3.88 -3.12
CA PHE A 78 7.41 -2.49 -2.94
C PHE A 78 7.28 -2.11 -1.45
N VAL A 79 6.65 -2.94 -0.62
CA VAL A 79 6.58 -2.73 0.83
C VAL A 79 7.98 -2.65 1.44
N VAL A 80 8.86 -3.60 1.12
CA VAL A 80 10.24 -3.62 1.64
C VAL A 80 11.02 -2.37 1.23
N TYR A 81 10.79 -1.87 0.02
CA TYR A 81 11.39 -0.61 -0.44
C TYR A 81 10.94 0.61 0.38
N LEU A 82 9.71 0.63 0.90
CA LEU A 82 9.19 1.74 1.71
C LEU A 82 9.72 1.76 3.15
N ILE A 83 10.10 0.59 3.70
CA ILE A 83 10.54 0.45 5.10
C ILE A 83 11.67 1.44 5.45
N PRO A 84 12.79 1.54 4.71
CA PRO A 84 13.84 2.52 4.99
C PRO A 84 13.35 3.98 5.00
N GLY A 85 12.28 4.27 4.27
CA GLY A 85 11.68 5.60 4.21
C GLY A 85 11.15 6.12 5.55
N MET A 86 10.79 5.21 6.47
CA MET A 86 10.37 5.56 7.84
C MET A 86 11.51 6.09 8.72
N TRP A 87 12.78 5.83 8.35
CA TRP A 87 13.96 6.38 9.04
C TRP A 87 14.58 7.55 8.26
N GLY A 88 13.79 8.22 7.42
CA GLY A 88 14.23 9.38 6.67
C GLY A 88 15.09 9.07 5.44
N ALA A 89 15.29 7.81 5.06
CA ALA A 89 16.03 7.47 3.85
C ALA A 89 15.34 8.07 2.60
N PRO A 90 16.09 8.62 1.62
CA PRO A 90 15.49 9.21 0.44
C PRO A 90 14.90 8.14 -0.48
N LEU A 91 13.58 8.08 -0.54
CA LEU A 91 12.85 7.20 -1.45
C LEU A 91 12.80 7.80 -2.87
N LYS A 92 13.96 7.82 -3.54
CA LYS A 92 14.15 8.49 -4.85
C LYS A 92 13.17 8.04 -5.95
N ALA A 93 12.67 6.81 -5.89
CA ALA A 93 11.73 6.29 -6.89
C ALA A 93 10.29 6.81 -6.70
N ILE A 94 9.95 7.30 -5.50
CA ILE A 94 8.57 7.69 -5.12
C ILE A 94 8.54 9.11 -4.53
N SER A 95 9.66 9.85 -4.59
CA SER A 95 9.79 11.17 -3.95
C SER A 95 8.77 12.19 -4.44
N GLY A 96 8.27 12.07 -5.67
CA GLY A 96 7.20 12.93 -6.20
C GLY A 96 5.80 12.63 -5.65
N TYR A 97 5.59 11.48 -5.00
CA TYR A 97 4.31 11.08 -4.41
C TYR A 97 4.30 11.17 -2.88
N LEU A 98 5.47 11.39 -2.26
CA LEU A 98 5.59 11.47 -0.82
C LEU A 98 5.33 12.89 -0.32
N PRO A 99 4.67 13.03 0.83
CA PRO A 99 4.64 14.29 1.58
C PRO A 99 6.08 14.75 1.88
N PRO A 100 6.37 16.07 1.83
CA PRO A 100 7.67 16.60 2.22
C PRO A 100 8.01 16.28 3.68
#